data_AF-A0A444FIU6-F1
#
_entry.id   AF-A0A444FIU6-F1
#
_cell.length_a   1.000
_cell.length_b   1.000
_cell.length_c   1.000
_cell.angle_alpha   90.00
_cell.angle_beta   90.00
_cell.angle_gamma   90.00
#
_symmetry.space_group_name_H-M   'P 1'
#
loop_
_entity.id
_entity.type
_entity.pdbx_description
1 polymer ?
#
loop_
_entity_poly.entity_id
_entity_poly.type
_entity_poly.pdbx_seq_one_letter_code
_entity_poly.pdbx_strand_id
1 'polypeptide(L)'
;MEKREDLNSILPFLPLFLRSSTLFWPSPALEALKALALGPAVSRVRSGRVLFDAILDLRDSLGLSSRELAPRTASGYALFFDEVFFFQNPILMLLLCL
;
A
#
# COMPACT_ATOMS: atom_id res chain seq x y z
N MET A 1 19.31 -2.46 19.67
CA MET A 1 18.50 -1.85 18.59
C MET A 1 18.19 -2.96 17.61
N GLU A 2 16.95 -3.44 17.54
CA GLU A 2 16.57 -4.41 16.52
C GLU A 2 16.72 -3.76 15.15
N LYS A 3 17.70 -4.24 14.38
CA LYS A 3 17.89 -3.81 13.01
C LYS A 3 16.73 -4.40 12.20
N ARG A 4 15.73 -3.57 11.89
CA ARG A 4 14.58 -3.93 11.05
C ARG A 4 14.96 -4.07 9.57
N GLU A 5 16.09 -4.72 9.30
CA GLU A 5 16.62 -4.94 7.94
C GLU A 5 15.64 -5.73 7.08
N ASP A 6 14.84 -6.61 7.70
CA ASP A 6 13.76 -7.37 7.07
C ASP A 6 12.76 -6.45 6.33
N LEU A 7 12.55 -5.23 6.84
CA LEU A 7 11.61 -4.26 6.27
C LEU A 7 12.17 -3.56 5.03
N ASN A 8 13.48 -3.63 4.76
CA ASN A 8 14.06 -3.05 3.55
C ASN A 8 13.51 -3.71 2.28
N SER A 9 13.07 -4.96 2.39
CA SER A 9 12.42 -5.70 1.31
C SER A 9 11.02 -5.18 0.98
N ILE A 10 10.29 -4.66 1.97
CA ILE A 10 8.89 -4.20 1.82
C ILE A 10 8.73 -2.69 1.64
N LEU A 11 9.68 -1.89 2.16
CA LEU A 11 9.74 -0.44 1.94
C LEU A 11 9.64 -0.01 0.46
N PRO A 12 10.22 -0.71 -0.53
CA PRO A 12 9.98 -0.37 -1.93
C PRO A 12 8.54 -0.52 -2.39
N PHE A 13 7.64 -1.13 -1.63
CA PHE A 13 6.26 -1.41 -2.01
C PHE A 13 5.23 -0.65 -1.16
N LEU A 14 5.64 -0.15 0.01
CA LEU A 14 4.77 0.60 0.92
C LEU A 14 5.14 2.09 0.95
N PRO A 15 4.16 3.01 0.95
CA PRO A 15 4.39 4.44 1.15
C PRO A 15 4.70 4.77 2.63
N LEU A 16 5.69 4.11 3.20
CA LEU A 16 6.15 4.26 4.59
C LEU A 16 7.48 5.02 4.63
N PHE A 17 7.64 5.87 5.65
CA PHE A 17 8.93 6.48 5.97
C PHE A 17 9.53 5.85 7.22
N LEU A 18 10.83 5.55 7.13
CA LEU A 18 11.65 5.15 8.27
C LEU A 18 12.44 6.38 8.74
N ARG A 19 12.13 6.90 9.93
CA ARG A 19 12.89 7.99 10.56
C ARG A 19 13.31 7.56 11.95
N SER A 20 14.61 7.60 12.24
CA SER A 20 15.16 7.32 13.57
C SER A 20 14.67 5.98 14.16
N SER A 21 14.61 4.92 13.32
CA SER A 21 14.10 3.59 13.68
C SER A 21 12.59 3.50 13.96
N THR A 22 11.82 4.55 13.66
CA THR A 22 10.36 4.55 13.72
C THR A 22 9.78 4.56 12.31
N LEU A 23 8.83 3.65 12.05
CA LEU A 23 8.04 3.64 10.83
C LEU A 23 6.81 4.50 11.02
N PHE A 24 6.51 5.36 10.04
CA PHE A 24 5.29 6.13 10.04
C PHE A 24 4.74 6.28 8.63
N TRP A 25 3.41 6.32 8.55
CA TRP A 25 2.69 6.69 7.36
C TRP A 25 2.66 8.22 7.26
N PRO A 26 3.12 8.81 6.14
CA PRO A 26 2.91 10.23 5.90
C PRO A 26 1.41 10.52 5.79
N SER A 27 0.99 11.74 6.12
CA SER A 27 -0.44 12.09 6.18
C SER A 27 -1.23 11.73 4.90
N PRO A 28 -0.72 11.95 3.66
CA PRO A 28 -1.43 11.53 2.45
C PRO A 28 -1.67 10.02 2.37
N ALA A 29 -0.67 9.22 2.79
CA ALA A 29 -0.79 7.77 2.80
C ALA A 29 -1.77 7.30 3.87
N LEU A 30 -1.71 7.90 5.05
CA LEU A 30 -2.63 7.58 6.14
C LEU A 30 -4.09 7.86 5.76
N GLU A 31 -4.38 9.00 5.12
CA GLU A 31 -5.75 9.31 4.68
C GLU A 31 -6.23 8.39 3.56
N ALA A 32 -5.35 8.04 2.60
CA ALA A 32 -5.66 7.05 1.58
C ALA A 32 -5.99 5.67 2.19
N LEU A 33 -5.19 5.22 3.18
CA LEU A 33 -5.42 3.97 3.90
C LEU A 33 -6.72 3.99 4.71
N LYS A 34 -7.07 5.12 5.36
CA LYS A 34 -8.36 5.29 6.03
C LYS A 34 -9.52 5.20 5.04
N ALA A 35 -9.42 5.86 3.89
CA ALA A 35 -10.45 5.78 2.86
C ALA A 35 -10.62 4.35 2.34
N LEU A 36 -9.52 3.63 2.11
CA LEU A 36 -9.50 2.21 1.74
C LEU A 36 -10.19 1.33 2.79
N ALA A 37 -9.94 1.57 4.08
CA ALA A 37 -10.58 0.84 5.18
C ALA A 37 -12.10 1.07 5.27
N LEU A 38 -12.59 2.25 4.84
CA LEU A 38 -14.03 2.55 4.74
C LEU A 38 -14.70 1.91 3.51
N GLY A 39 -13.91 1.25 2.66
CA GLY A 39 -14.39 0.46 1.54
C GLY A 39 -14.59 1.23 0.24
N PRO A 40 -14.99 0.54 -0.85
CA PRO A 40 -14.99 1.08 -2.22
C PRO A 40 -15.92 2.27 -2.46
N ALA A 41 -16.92 2.47 -1.60
CA ALA A 41 -17.82 3.63 -1.67
C ALA A 41 -17.09 4.95 -1.32
N VAL A 42 -16.10 4.88 -0.43
CA VAL A 42 -15.30 6.04 0.03
C VAL A 42 -13.97 6.10 -0.71
N SER A 43 -13.26 4.98 -0.83
CA SER A 43 -11.95 4.92 -1.49
C SER A 43 -12.01 5.00 -3.01
N ARG A 44 -13.16 4.66 -3.62
CA ARG A 44 -13.34 4.44 -5.06
C ARG A 44 -12.46 3.31 -5.65
N VAL A 45 -11.74 2.57 -4.80
CA VAL A 45 -10.91 1.43 -5.22
C VAL A 45 -11.78 0.19 -5.33
N ARG A 46 -12.06 -0.22 -6.57
CA ARG A 46 -12.97 -1.33 -6.89
C ARG A 46 -12.27 -2.56 -7.50
N SER A 47 -10.98 -2.46 -7.80
CA SER A 47 -10.16 -3.56 -8.32
C SER A 47 -8.71 -3.37 -7.92
N GLY A 48 -7.92 -4.44 -7.99
CA GLY A 48 -6.50 -4.41 -7.64
C GLY A 48 -5.66 -3.58 -8.60
N ARG A 49 -6.11 -3.41 -9.85
CA ARG A 49 -5.51 -2.44 -10.78
C ARG A 49 -5.69 -1.01 -10.28
N VAL A 50 -6.91 -0.63 -9.89
CA VAL A 50 -7.19 0.71 -9.35
C VAL A 50 -6.44 0.94 -8.03
N LEU A 51 -6.28 -0.12 -7.21
CA LEU A 51 -5.44 -0.06 -6.02
C LEU A 51 -3.97 0.20 -6.37
N PHE A 52 -3.44 -0.49 -7.37
CA PHE A 52 -2.06 -0.30 -7.81
C PHE A 52 -1.82 1.11 -8.35
N ASP A 53 -2.75 1.64 -9.15
CA ASP A 53 -2.67 3.01 -9.66
C ASP A 53 -2.68 4.03 -8.50
N ALA A 54 -3.56 3.85 -7.50
CA ALA A 54 -3.59 4.70 -6.31
C ALA A 54 -2.29 4.63 -5.47
N ILE A 55 -1.63 3.46 -5.43
CA ILE A 55 -0.33 3.30 -4.78
C ILE A 55 0.75 4.03 -5.57
N LEU A 56 0.73 3.99 -6.91
CA LEU A 56 1.66 4.75 -7.74
C LEU A 56 1.50 6.26 -7.54
N ASP A 57 0.28 6.78 -7.62
CA ASP A 57 -0.01 8.20 -7.39
C ASP A 57 0.48 8.66 -6.00
N LEU A 58 0.27 7.81 -4.99
CA LEU A 58 0.73 8.08 -3.64
C LEU A 58 2.27 8.07 -3.54
N ARG A 59 2.96 7.12 -4.18
CA ARG A 59 4.43 7.11 -4.24
C ARG A 59 4.97 8.37 -4.91
N ASP A 60 4.36 8.77 -6.02
CA ASP A 60 4.75 9.95 -6.79
C ASP A 60 4.60 11.21 -5.94
N SER A 61 3.47 11.34 -5.22
CA SER A 61 3.23 12.46 -4.29
C SER A 61 4.25 12.56 -3.15
N LEU A 62 4.89 11.43 -2.81
CA LEU A 62 5.89 11.32 -1.75
C LEU A 62 7.33 11.36 -2.28
N GLY A 63 7.53 11.53 -3.59
CA GLY A 63 8.84 11.50 -4.23
C GLY A 63 9.51 10.12 -4.24
N LEU A 64 8.73 9.04 -4.12
CA LEU A 64 9.19 7.65 -4.10
C LEU A 64 9.19 7.00 -5.50
N SER A 65 8.94 7.80 -6.55
CA SER A 65 8.86 7.38 -7.95
C SER A 65 10.20 6.87 -8.51
N SER A 66 11.32 7.27 -7.92
CA SER A 66 12.66 6.86 -8.36
C SER A 66 12.98 5.39 -8.11
N ARG A 67 12.16 4.68 -7.31
CA ARG A 67 12.34 3.26 -7.02
C ARG A 67 11.40 2.45 -7.90
N GLU A 68 11.96 1.89 -8.97
CA GLU A 68 11.21 1.06 -9.90
C GLU A 68 10.61 -0.15 -9.19
N LEU A 69 9.32 -0.38 -9.46
CA LEU A 69 8.62 -1.60 -9.06
C LEU A 69 8.91 -2.70 -10.08
N ALA A 70 8.82 -3.96 -9.66
CA ALA A 70 9.00 -5.07 -10.58
C ALA A 70 7.93 -5.03 -11.70
N PRO A 71 8.24 -5.46 -12.93
CA PRO A 71 7.33 -5.36 -14.07
C PRO A 71 5.96 -6.03 -13.87
N ARG A 72 5.88 -7.02 -12.98
CA ARG A 72 4.66 -7.77 -12.67
C ARG A 72 3.98 -7.33 -11.37
N THR A 73 4.44 -6.25 -10.73
CA THR A 73 3.85 -5.79 -9.46
C THR A 73 2.37 -5.45 -9.64
N ALA A 74 2.00 -4.77 -10.74
CA ALA A 74 0.59 -4.49 -11.07
C ALA A 74 -0.28 -5.76 -11.13
N SER A 75 0.23 -6.82 -11.78
CA SER A 75 -0.45 -8.10 -11.86
C SER A 75 -0.55 -8.80 -10.51
N GLY A 76 0.47 -8.68 -9.66
CA GLY A 76 0.44 -9.20 -8.30
C GLY A 76 -0.63 -8.54 -7.44
N TYR A 77 -0.73 -7.21 -7.49
CA TYR A 77 -1.80 -6.46 -6.79
C TYR A 77 -3.19 -6.79 -7.33
N ALA A 78 -3.34 -6.91 -8.64
CA ALA A 78 -4.59 -7.32 -9.27
C ALA A 78 -5.04 -8.71 -8.79
N LEU A 79 -4.17 -9.73 -8.90
CA LEU A 79 -4.48 -11.09 -8.45
C LEU A 79 -4.81 -11.14 -6.95
N PHE A 80 -3.97 -10.51 -6.13
CA PHE A 80 -4.19 -10.49 -4.68
C PHE A 80 -5.53 -9.83 -4.33
N PHE A 81 -5.81 -8.64 -4.85
CA PHE A 81 -7.03 -7.92 -4.49
C PHE A 81 -8.28 -8.55 -5.12
N ASP A 82 -8.24 -8.89 -6.40
CA ASP A 82 -9.41 -9.34 -7.14
C ASP A 82 -9.78 -10.79 -6.78
N GLU A 83 -8.80 -11.66 -6.53
CA GLU A 83 -9.06 -13.08 -6.23
C GLU A 83 -9.12 -13.38 -4.71
N VAL A 84 -8.32 -12.70 -3.88
CA VAL A 84 -8.25 -12.96 -2.44
C VAL A 84 -9.13 -11.99 -1.63
N PHE A 85 -9.24 -10.72 -2.03
CA PHE A 85 -9.93 -9.69 -1.25
C PHE A 85 -11.40 -9.50 -1.60
N PHE A 86 -11.81 -9.67 -2.86
CA PHE A 86 -13.21 -9.46 -3.22
C PHE A 86 -14.15 -10.48 -2.55
N PHE A 87 -13.62 -11.64 -2.12
CA PHE A 87 -14.39 -12.69 -1.45
C PHE A 87 -14.43 -12.61 0.08
N GLN A 88 -13.50 -11.91 0.77
CA GLN A 88 -13.40 -12.05 2.23
C GLN A 88 -12.88 -10.76 2.94
N ASN A 89 -13.81 -9.93 3.42
CA ASN A 89 -13.63 -8.94 4.50
C ASN A 89 -12.61 -7.78 4.30
N PRO A 90 -13.05 -6.51 4.24
CA PRO A 90 -12.16 -5.34 4.22
C PRO A 90 -11.30 -5.17 5.49
N ILE A 91 -11.61 -5.89 6.57
CA ILE A 91 -10.84 -5.91 7.83
C ILE A 91 -9.43 -6.53 7.62
N LEU A 92 -9.27 -7.46 6.67
CA LEU A 92 -7.95 -8.02 6.36
C LEU A 92 -6.98 -6.97 5.82
N MET A 93 -7.49 -5.91 5.19
CA MET A 93 -6.65 -4.83 4.67
C MET A 93 -6.07 -3.96 5.82
N LEU A 94 -6.85 -3.71 6.87
CA LEU A 94 -6.38 -3.05 8.09
C LEU A 94 -5.26 -3.85 8.77
N LEU A 95 -5.36 -5.18 8.74
CA LEU A 95 -4.37 -6.10 9.32
C LEU A 95 -3.08 -6.24 8.52
N LEU A 96 -3.09 -5.95 7.22
CA LEU A 96 -1.86 -5.88 6.40
C LEU A 96 -1.19 -4.50 6.44
N CYS A 97 -1.89 -3.48 6.94
CA CYS A 97 -1.41 -2.10 7.05
C CYS A 97 -1.02 -1.68 8.48
N LEU A 98 -1.27 -2.53 9.49
CA LEU A 98 -0.89 -2.39 10.90
C LEU A 98 0.23 -3.38 11.25
#